data_AF-A0A1I0XV93-F1
#
_entry.id   AF-A0A1I0XV93-F1
#
_cell.length_a   1.000
_cell.length_b   1.000
_cell.length_c   1.000
_cell.angle_alpha   90.00
_cell.angle_beta   90.00
_cell.angle_gamma   90.00
#
_symmetry.space_group_name_H-M   'P 1'
#
loop_
_entity.id
_entity.type
_entity.pdbx_description
1 polymer ?
#
loop_
_entity_poly.entity_id
_entity_poly.type
_entity_poly.pdbx_seq_one_letter_code
_entity_poly.pdbx_strand_id
1 'polypeptide(L)'
;MVRRRKTSPITATRPDIRHLTVNAFTAGVPTTLLGMAAFIDGGGGFSVAPVPSYGVIATAHIKDSTIAMLKQKSGETLLELLDRLEHAIIEAIATGYVVDDVNVTTTSQSTVSK
;
A
#
# COMPACT_ATOMS: atom_id res chain seq x y z
N MET A 1 -10.63 -11.63 -47.67
CA MET A 1 -11.87 -11.83 -46.88
C MET A 1 -11.49 -11.79 -45.40
N VAL A 2 -11.72 -10.66 -44.72
CA VAL A 2 -11.23 -10.39 -43.34
C VAL A 2 -12.44 -10.07 -42.45
N ARG A 3 -12.68 -10.89 -41.42
CA ARG A 3 -13.79 -10.72 -40.47
C ARG A 3 -13.43 -9.69 -39.40
N ARG A 4 -13.89 -8.44 -39.56
CA ARG A 4 -13.83 -7.40 -38.51
C ARG A 4 -14.95 -7.63 -37.49
N ARG A 5 -14.60 -7.88 -36.22
CA ARG A 5 -15.57 -7.87 -35.11
C ARG A 5 -15.86 -6.42 -34.72
N LYS A 6 -17.14 -6.07 -34.59
CA LYS A 6 -17.58 -4.78 -34.01
C LYS A 6 -17.35 -4.84 -32.50
N THR A 7 -16.49 -3.98 -31.98
CA THR A 7 -16.41 -3.69 -30.55
C THR A 7 -17.52 -2.70 -30.20
N SER A 8 -18.42 -3.12 -29.32
CA SER A 8 -19.43 -2.25 -28.72
C SER A 8 -18.72 -1.13 -27.93
N PRO A 9 -19.24 0.12 -27.93
CA PRO A 9 -18.72 1.13 -27.04
C PRO A 9 -19.08 0.75 -25.61
N ILE A 10 -18.08 0.36 -24.81
CA ILE A 10 -18.22 0.29 -23.37
C ILE A 10 -18.35 1.75 -22.92
N THR A 11 -19.59 2.17 -22.68
CA THR A 11 -19.88 3.36 -21.88
C THR A 11 -19.34 3.10 -20.47
N ALA A 12 -18.08 3.42 -20.25
CA ALA A 12 -17.52 3.50 -18.92
C ALA A 12 -18.12 4.74 -18.26
N THR A 13 -19.19 4.54 -17.48
CA THR A 13 -19.68 5.54 -16.55
C THR A 13 -18.53 5.88 -15.60
N ARG A 14 -17.83 6.98 -15.88
CA ARG A 14 -16.78 7.53 -15.03
C ARG A 14 -17.45 7.85 -13.69
N PRO A 15 -17.13 7.16 -12.57
CA PRO A 15 -17.70 7.52 -11.29
C PRO A 15 -17.26 8.94 -10.96
N ASP A 16 -18.22 9.83 -10.75
CA ASP A 16 -17.98 11.20 -10.35
C ASP A 16 -17.57 11.21 -8.87
N ILE A 17 -16.26 11.32 -8.62
CA ILE A 17 -15.63 11.27 -7.30
C ILE A 17 -16.03 12.50 -6.44
N ARG A 18 -16.71 13.51 -7.03
CA ARG A 18 -17.07 14.77 -6.37
C ARG A 18 -18.09 14.62 -5.23
N HIS A 19 -18.70 13.46 -5.05
CA HIS A 19 -19.71 13.21 -4.00
C HIS A 19 -19.22 12.43 -2.78
N LEU A 20 -17.92 12.08 -2.68
CA LEU A 20 -17.36 11.52 -1.45
C LEU A 20 -17.21 12.64 -0.42
N THR A 21 -18.28 12.92 0.32
CA THR A 21 -18.26 13.86 1.44
C THR A 21 -17.32 13.35 2.52
N VAL A 22 -16.37 14.19 2.93
CA VAL A 22 -15.28 13.92 3.90
C VAL A 22 -15.77 13.56 5.32
N ASN A 23 -17.08 13.65 5.59
CA ASN A 23 -17.62 13.73 6.95
C ASN A 23 -18.07 12.41 7.59
N ALA A 24 -17.69 11.24 7.05
CA ALA A 24 -18.01 9.94 7.67
C ALA A 24 -16.81 9.22 8.32
N PHE A 25 -15.59 9.81 8.29
CA PHE A 25 -14.34 9.13 8.66
C PHE A 25 -13.69 9.60 9.97
N THR A 26 -14.29 10.55 10.70
CA THR A 26 -13.58 11.33 11.73
C THR A 26 -13.63 10.79 13.17
N ALA A 27 -14.11 9.55 13.41
CA ALA A 27 -14.27 9.03 14.78
C ALA A 27 -13.07 8.20 15.30
N GLY A 28 -11.94 8.16 14.61
CA GLY A 28 -10.76 7.40 15.05
C GLY A 28 -9.53 7.54 14.16
N VAL A 29 -9.33 8.71 13.54
CA VAL A 29 -8.17 8.94 12.66
C VAL A 29 -6.91 9.08 13.54
N PRO A 30 -5.91 8.18 13.45
CA PRO A 30 -4.63 8.39 14.10
C PRO A 30 -4.00 9.68 13.56
N THR A 31 -3.69 10.59 14.47
CA THR A 31 -3.61 12.03 14.19
C THR A 31 -2.30 12.55 13.62
N THR A 32 -1.34 11.75 13.16
CA THR A 32 -0.12 12.35 12.61
C THR A 32 0.50 11.56 11.46
N LEU A 33 -0.06 11.69 10.26
CA LEU A 33 0.65 11.43 8.98
C LEU A 33 1.76 12.47 8.71
N LEU A 34 2.32 13.09 9.75
CA LEU A 34 3.34 14.13 9.66
C LEU A 34 4.65 13.54 9.16
N GLY A 35 4.98 12.31 9.55
CA GLY A 35 6.13 11.58 9.06
C GLY A 35 5.97 11.22 7.59
N MET A 36 4.77 10.81 7.16
CA MET A 36 4.48 10.59 5.74
C MET A 36 4.55 11.86 4.89
N ALA A 37 4.08 13.01 5.40
CA ALA A 37 4.22 14.29 4.71
C ALA A 37 5.71 14.67 4.55
N ALA A 38 6.49 14.59 5.62
CA ALA A 38 7.93 14.86 5.59
C ALA A 38 8.68 13.87 4.67
N PHE A 39 8.25 12.61 4.63
CA PHE A 39 8.79 11.60 3.73
C PHE A 39 8.57 11.96 2.26
N ILE A 40 7.37 12.44 1.90
CA ILE A 40 7.07 12.92 0.55
C ILE A 40 7.91 14.14 0.20
N ASP A 41 8.00 15.12 1.10
CA ASP A 41 8.82 16.32 0.91
C ASP A 41 10.31 15.99 0.75
N GLY A 42 10.77 14.91 1.39
CA GLY A 42 12.12 14.34 1.25
C GLY A 42 12.39 13.59 -0.06
N GLY A 43 11.43 13.54 -0.99
CA GLY A 43 11.54 12.83 -2.26
C GLY A 43 11.14 11.35 -2.20
N GLY A 44 10.47 10.93 -1.12
CA GLY A 44 9.80 9.65 -1.01
C GLY A 44 8.43 9.65 -1.69
N GLY A 45 7.89 8.46 -1.89
CA GLY A 45 6.54 8.27 -2.41
C GLY A 45 5.92 7.00 -1.84
N PHE A 46 4.59 6.96 -1.80
CA PHE A 46 3.88 5.75 -1.42
C PHE A 46 2.68 5.51 -2.33
N SER A 47 2.25 4.26 -2.42
CA SER A 47 1.04 3.88 -3.14
C SER A 47 0.27 2.81 -2.39
N VAL A 48 -1.06 2.88 -2.47
CA VAL A 48 -1.94 1.84 -1.96
C VAL A 48 -2.77 1.31 -3.12
N ALA A 49 -2.66 0.02 -3.41
CA ALA A 49 -3.33 -0.59 -4.54
C ALA A 49 -3.80 -2.01 -4.21
N PRO A 50 -4.96 -2.44 -4.76
CA PRO A 50 -5.32 -3.84 -4.77
C PRO A 50 -4.40 -4.62 -5.71
N VAL A 51 -3.81 -5.70 -5.21
CA VAL A 51 -2.95 -6.62 -5.94
C VAL A 51 -3.60 -7.99 -5.99
N PRO A 52 -3.79 -8.59 -7.19
CA PRO A 52 -4.34 -9.93 -7.31
C PRO A 52 -3.62 -10.94 -6.41
N SER A 53 -4.37 -11.84 -5.76
CA SER A 53 -3.87 -12.86 -4.82
C SER A 53 -3.32 -12.35 -3.48
N TYR A 54 -2.96 -11.07 -3.36
CA TYR A 54 -2.40 -10.50 -2.14
C TYR A 54 -3.35 -9.57 -1.39
N GLY A 55 -4.40 -9.06 -2.02
CA GLY A 55 -5.32 -8.11 -1.41
C GLY A 55 -4.79 -6.68 -1.56
N VAL A 56 -5.12 -5.78 -0.64
CA VAL A 56 -4.61 -4.41 -0.68
C VAL A 56 -3.18 -4.38 -0.15
N ILE A 57 -2.28 -3.78 -0.93
CA ILE A 57 -0.88 -3.59 -0.56
C ILE A 57 -0.60 -2.09 -0.48
N ALA A 58 0.08 -1.68 0.59
CA ALA A 58 0.67 -0.38 0.73
C ALA A 58 2.18 -0.49 0.51
N THR A 59 2.75 0.38 -0.33
CA THR A 59 4.16 0.39 -0.66
C THR A 59 4.74 1.78 -0.45
N ALA A 60 5.94 1.86 0.12
CA ALA A 60 6.71 3.09 0.22
C ALA A 60 8.05 2.92 -0.49
N HIS A 61 8.46 3.94 -1.22
CA HIS A 61 9.68 3.94 -2.02
C HIS A 61 10.40 5.27 -1.91
N ILE A 62 11.72 5.23 -2.03
CA ILE A 62 12.58 6.41 -2.16
C ILE A 62 13.52 6.18 -3.33
N LYS A 63 13.53 7.13 -4.29
CA LYS A 63 14.23 6.95 -5.57
C LYS A 63 13.81 5.64 -6.25
N ASP A 64 14.76 4.73 -6.48
CA ASP A 64 14.54 3.45 -7.16
C ASP A 64 14.37 2.26 -6.19
N SER A 65 14.25 2.52 -4.89
CA SER A 65 14.22 1.48 -3.85
C SER A 65 12.88 1.47 -3.09
N THR A 66 12.24 0.31 -3.02
CA THR A 66 11.13 0.05 -2.09
C THR A 66 11.69 -0.18 -0.69
N ILE A 67 11.22 0.61 0.29
CA ILE A 67 11.68 0.55 1.68
C ILE A 67 10.66 -0.10 2.62
N ALA A 68 9.38 -0.09 2.24
CA ALA A 68 8.33 -0.78 2.97
C ALA A 68 7.28 -1.34 1.98
N MET A 69 6.83 -2.56 2.24
CA MET A 69 5.77 -3.22 1.50
C MET A 69 4.89 -3.99 2.49
N LEU A 70 3.70 -3.45 2.74
CA LEU A 70 2.77 -3.97 3.73
C LEU A 70 1.51 -4.51 3.06
N LYS A 71 1.09 -5.70 3.48
CA LYS A 71 -0.23 -6.25 3.13
C LYS A 71 -1.27 -5.80 4.15
N GLN A 72 -2.45 -5.39 3.69
CA GLN A 72 -3.59 -5.12 4.56
C GLN A 72 -4.02 -6.39 5.29
N LYS A 73 -4.10 -6.32 6.62
CA LYS A 73 -4.56 -7.41 7.49
C LYS A 73 -6.09 -7.52 7.44
N SER A 74 -6.61 -8.71 7.75
CA SER A 74 -8.06 -8.92 7.81
C SER A 74 -8.67 -8.05 8.92
N GLY A 75 -9.64 -7.22 8.57
CA GLY A 75 -10.30 -6.28 9.50
C GLY A 75 -9.54 -4.96 9.72
N GLU A 76 -8.35 -4.81 9.15
CA GLU A 76 -7.59 -3.55 9.18
C GLU A 76 -8.23 -2.51 8.26
N THR A 77 -8.45 -1.31 8.76
CA THR A 77 -8.91 -0.17 7.97
C THR A 77 -7.79 0.40 7.11
N LEU A 78 -8.13 1.20 6.09
CA LEU A 78 -7.11 1.90 5.30
C LEU A 78 -6.24 2.82 6.16
N LEU A 79 -6.83 3.49 7.15
CA LEU A 79 -6.09 4.40 8.04
C LEU A 79 -5.10 3.64 8.92
N GLU A 80 -5.48 2.48 9.45
CA GLU A 80 -4.57 1.62 10.22
C GLU A 80 -3.44 1.08 9.34
N LEU A 81 -3.71 0.73 8.08
CA LEU A 81 -2.68 0.35 7.12
C LEU A 81 -1.69 1.49 6.84
N LEU A 82 -2.17 2.73 6.72
CA LEU A 82 -1.33 3.91 6.50
C LEU A 82 -0.49 4.26 7.73
N ASP A 83 -1.06 4.18 8.93
CA ASP A 83 -0.32 4.35 10.19
C ASP A 83 0.80 3.30 10.34
N ARG A 84 0.50 2.05 9.98
CA ARG A 84 1.51 0.97 9.98
C ARG A 84 2.57 1.17 8.89
N LEU A 85 2.20 1.72 7.73
CA LEU A 85 3.14 2.10 6.69
C LEU A 85 4.08 3.22 7.16
N GLU A 86 3.56 4.23 7.84
CA GLU A 86 4.37 5.31 8.42
C GLU A 86 5.40 4.77 9.41
N HIS A 87 4.99 3.88 10.32
CA HIS A 87 5.91 3.20 11.23
C HIS A 87 6.97 2.38 10.48
N ALA A 88 6.58 1.64 9.44
CA ALA A 88 7.50 0.85 8.62
C ALA A 88 8.51 1.73 7.87
N ILE A 89 8.11 2.92 7.40
CA ILE A 89 9.01 3.90 6.79
C ILE A 89 10.02 4.41 7.83
N ILE A 90 9.56 4.79 9.02
CA ILE A 90 10.42 5.28 10.10
C ILE A 90 11.44 4.21 10.48
N GLU A 91 11.01 2.96 10.65
CA GLU A 91 11.87 1.83 10.96
C GLU A 91 12.89 1.57 9.83
N ALA A 92 12.45 1.58 8.57
CA ALA A 92 13.34 1.36 7.44
C ALA A 92 14.41 2.45 7.31
N ILE A 93 14.07 3.71 7.60
CA ILE A 93 15.02 4.82 7.63
C ILE A 93 15.98 4.69 8.81
N ALA A 94 15.48 4.33 10.00
CA ALA A 94 16.29 4.24 11.21
C ALA A 94 17.26 3.06 11.18
N THR A 95 16.85 1.93 10.60
CA THR A 95 17.61 0.67 10.63
C THR A 95 18.36 0.38 9.34
N GLY A 96 17.91 0.96 8.22
CA GLY A 96 18.36 0.62 6.87
C GLY A 96 17.81 -0.70 6.33
N TYR A 97 16.94 -1.41 7.07
CA TYR A 97 16.32 -2.65 6.62
C TYR A 97 14.96 -2.40 5.94
N VAL A 98 14.66 -3.19 4.91
CA VAL A 98 13.36 -3.15 4.23
C VAL A 98 12.32 -3.88 5.08
N VAL A 99 11.18 -3.25 5.30
CA VAL A 99 10.03 -3.87 5.99
C VAL A 99 9.11 -4.49 4.94
N ASP A 100 9.09 -5.83 4.83
CA ASP A 100 8.34 -6.56 3.80
C ASP A 100 7.44 -7.64 4.42
N ASP A 101 6.13 -7.39 4.47
CA ASP A 101 5.10 -8.35 4.90
C ASP A 101 4.64 -9.28 3.77
N VAL A 102 5.02 -8.99 2.53
CA VAL A 102 4.52 -9.69 1.33
C VAL A 102 5.48 -10.82 0.93
N ASN A 103 6.78 -10.60 1.02
CA ASN A 103 7.82 -11.59 0.69
C ASN A 103 8.47 -12.21 1.93
N VAL A 104 7.71 -12.41 3.01
CA VAL A 104 8.18 -13.22 4.15
C VAL A 104 8.51 -14.63 3.65
N THR A 105 9.80 -14.88 3.36
CA THR A 105 10.31 -16.23 3.17
C THR A 105 9.96 -16.97 4.44
N THR A 106 9.18 -18.05 4.29
CA THR A 106 8.95 -19.01 5.35
C THR A 106 10.33 -19.60 5.69
N THR A 107 11.05 -18.97 6.62
CA THR A 107 12.21 -19.59 7.25
C THR A 107 11.65 -20.70 8.13
N SER A 108 11.25 -21.80 7.49
CA SER A 108 11.10 -23.09 8.13
C SER A 108 12.40 -23.32 8.86
N GLN A 109 12.34 -23.34 10.18
CA GLN A 109 13.45 -23.70 11.05
C GLN A 109 14.06 -25.02 10.53
N SER A 110 15.19 -24.92 9.83
CA SER A 110 16.07 -26.07 9.61
C SER A 110 16.83 -26.24 10.91
N THR A 111 16.24 -26.99 11.84
CA THR A 111 16.95 -27.58 12.97
C THR A 111 18.06 -28.46 12.40
N VAL A 112 19.27 -27.92 12.36
CA VAL A 112 20.48 -28.72 12.21
C VAL A 112 20.68 -29.44 13.54
N SER A 113 20.06 -30.62 13.67
CA SER A 113 20.53 -31.63 14.61
C SER A 113 21.79 -32.26 14.02
N LYS A 114 22.90 -32.09 14.71
CA LYS A 114 24.03 -33.00 14.62
C LYS A 114 24.53 -33.31 16.02
#